data_AF-A0A2E7CIL0-F1
#
_entry.id   AF-A0A2E7CIL0-F1
#
_cell.length_a   1.000
_cell.length_b   1.000
_cell.length_c   1.000
_cell.angle_alpha   90.00
_cell.angle_beta   90.00
_cell.angle_gamma   90.00
#
_symmetry.space_group_name_H-M   'P 1'
#
loop_
_entity.id
_entity.type
_entity.pdbx_description
1 polymer ?
#
loop_
_entity_poly.entity_id
_entity_poly.type
_entity_poly.pdbx_seq_one_letter_code
_entity_poly.pdbx_strand_id
1 'polypeptide(L)'
;MIDSSLHFIAENQPPIRFETVKSKPIKYPEIYRNMISVDVIHDGCYIPPKYLSDSEGNPFDQEIIQRSFQIERDWGANMVARRIAESLGLDGFTTVNTARCLLDFGRFPGSTRGNATHLGRFAINYPYSSLLDFYQKRTLLSEHYDQISKMMDKTLEGKLLKIAIHTYDQYNESGTERPHVSLVTRTLEYQMESRMPLGVFDPLYPDILAEFTVDRVLRDRISLTLEKNNIPVAHNYPYLLPEGSTEVRHQVWRFFNWLHHRFERDYPEIKGDPAYDRVWEMLKDTNLRSARAGELRSVLHMYREPPRETAGLYEYIIDAYRNIFLFVSKDNRKIIEEYRRSPMRCMSMGIEIRKDLVWNFDESGRPISPNPEFGLFIAEKIADAVGTYFSEDRSEMGRKPNKQDHWFLPASSTTFSPI
;
A
#
# COMPACT_ATOMS: atom_id res chain seq x y z
N MET A 1 -4.72 -18.56 -13.46
CA MET A 1 -5.47 -19.49 -12.61
C MET A 1 -5.81 -18.78 -11.32
N ILE A 2 -7.04 -18.93 -10.79
CA ILE A 2 -7.34 -18.48 -9.42
C ILE A 2 -6.71 -19.54 -8.53
N ASP A 3 -5.74 -19.14 -7.70
CA ASP A 3 -5.08 -20.07 -6.78
C ASP A 3 -6.05 -20.42 -5.65
N SER A 4 -6.75 -21.55 -5.82
CA SER A 4 -7.73 -22.07 -4.87
C SER A 4 -7.10 -23.00 -3.84
N SER A 5 -5.78 -22.95 -3.64
CA SER A 5 -5.14 -23.83 -2.68
C SER A 5 -5.69 -23.59 -1.27
N LEU A 6 -6.25 -24.63 -0.66
CA LEU A 6 -6.71 -24.61 0.74
C LEU A 6 -5.51 -24.69 1.73
N HIS A 7 -4.32 -24.94 1.20
CA HIS A 7 -3.06 -25.07 1.92
C HIS A 7 -2.05 -24.03 1.44
N PHE A 8 -1.06 -23.72 2.28
CA PHE A 8 0.08 -22.95 1.79
C PHE A 8 0.90 -23.81 0.81
N ILE A 9 1.61 -23.13 -0.10
CA ILE A 9 2.48 -23.74 -1.09
C ILE A 9 3.93 -23.55 -0.65
N ALA A 10 4.68 -24.64 -0.59
CA ALA A 10 6.10 -24.67 -0.23
C ALA A 10 7.02 -24.81 -1.46
N GLU A 11 6.53 -24.49 -2.65
CA GLU A 11 7.34 -24.47 -3.88
C GLU A 11 7.89 -23.07 -4.09
N ASN A 12 9.14 -22.96 -4.58
CA ASN A 12 9.78 -21.67 -4.80
C ASN A 12 8.94 -20.80 -5.75
N GLN A 13 8.50 -19.65 -5.25
CA GLN A 13 7.77 -18.62 -6.00
C GLN A 13 8.40 -17.25 -5.73
N PRO A 14 8.29 -16.28 -6.67
CA PRO A 14 8.66 -14.91 -6.37
C PRO A 14 7.72 -14.34 -5.29
N PRO A 15 8.20 -13.48 -4.39
CA PRO A 15 7.39 -12.96 -3.27
C PRO A 15 6.22 -12.08 -3.72
N ILE A 16 6.29 -11.54 -4.93
CA ILE A 16 5.30 -10.68 -5.60
C ILE A 16 5.35 -10.96 -7.11
N ARG A 17 4.22 -10.85 -7.79
CA ARG A 17 4.13 -11.00 -9.25
C ARG A 17 3.06 -10.08 -9.84
N PHE A 18 3.15 -9.86 -11.14
CA PHE A 18 2.09 -9.23 -11.93
C PHE A 18 1.26 -10.30 -12.63
N GLU A 19 -0.04 -10.30 -12.39
CA GLU A 19 -1.00 -11.23 -12.97
C GLU A 19 -1.67 -10.58 -14.18
N THR A 20 -1.43 -11.14 -15.36
CA THR A 20 -2.09 -10.68 -16.58
C THR A 20 -3.55 -11.10 -16.62
N VAL A 21 -4.37 -10.27 -17.25
CA VAL A 21 -5.81 -10.51 -17.40
C VAL A 21 -6.28 -10.29 -18.83
N LYS A 22 -7.45 -10.84 -19.17
CA LYS A 22 -8.10 -10.57 -20.46
C LYS A 22 -8.92 -9.29 -20.36
N SER A 23 -8.29 -8.17 -20.69
CA SER A 23 -8.89 -6.83 -20.58
C SER A 23 -10.19 -6.71 -21.40
N LYS A 24 -11.24 -6.15 -20.79
CA LYS A 24 -12.42 -5.66 -21.51
C LYS A 24 -12.12 -4.28 -22.12
N PRO A 25 -12.96 -3.76 -23.03
CA PRO A 25 -12.83 -2.38 -23.50
C PRO A 25 -12.85 -1.38 -22.33
N ILE A 26 -11.97 -0.39 -22.37
CA ILE A 26 -11.92 0.66 -21.34
C ILE A 26 -13.21 1.50 -21.35
N LYS A 27 -13.60 1.98 -20.16
CA LYS A 27 -14.81 2.78 -19.94
C LYS A 27 -14.52 4.27 -19.68
N TYR A 28 -13.27 4.67 -19.85
CA TYR A 28 -12.75 5.99 -19.51
C TYR A 28 -11.70 6.41 -20.55
N PRO A 29 -11.28 7.69 -20.60
CA PRO A 29 -10.29 8.14 -21.57
C PRO A 29 -8.95 7.38 -21.48
N GLU A 30 -8.39 6.97 -22.62
CA GLU A 30 -7.17 6.14 -22.73
C GLU A 30 -5.99 6.65 -21.90
N ILE A 31 -5.86 7.96 -21.72
CA ILE A 31 -4.79 8.58 -20.92
C ILE A 31 -4.69 8.02 -19.48
N TYR A 32 -5.80 7.55 -18.92
CA TYR A 32 -5.82 7.02 -17.55
C TYR A 32 -5.51 5.53 -17.46
N ARG A 33 -5.50 4.76 -18.58
CA ARG A 33 -5.36 3.30 -18.55
C ARG A 33 -4.09 2.87 -17.82
N ASN A 34 -2.99 3.55 -18.11
CA ASN A 34 -1.70 3.28 -17.48
C ASN A 34 -1.50 4.02 -16.14
N MET A 35 -2.48 4.80 -15.69
CA MET A 35 -2.44 5.56 -14.44
C MET A 35 -3.23 4.90 -13.30
N ILE A 36 -3.93 3.80 -13.57
CA ILE A 36 -4.65 3.02 -12.56
C ILE A 36 -3.86 1.74 -12.25
N SER A 37 -3.83 1.34 -10.99
CA SER A 37 -3.24 0.11 -10.50
C SER A 37 -4.21 -0.58 -9.54
N VAL A 38 -4.29 -1.90 -9.64
CA VAL A 38 -5.00 -2.77 -8.69
C VAL A 38 -3.98 -3.71 -8.07
N ASP A 39 -4.07 -3.92 -6.77
CA ASP A 39 -3.20 -4.86 -6.07
C ASP A 39 -3.88 -5.64 -4.95
N VAL A 40 -3.27 -6.77 -4.60
CA VAL A 40 -3.66 -7.66 -3.51
C VAL A 40 -2.42 -8.05 -2.73
N ILE A 41 -2.40 -7.74 -1.44
CA ILE A 41 -1.20 -7.99 -0.62
C ILE A 41 -1.34 -9.17 0.36
N HIS A 42 -2.54 -9.76 0.48
CA HIS A 42 -2.86 -10.71 1.56
C HIS A 42 -3.53 -12.03 1.11
N ASP A 43 -3.74 -12.25 -0.19
CA ASP A 43 -4.30 -13.52 -0.73
C ASP A 43 -3.20 -14.45 -1.28
N GLY A 44 -1.95 -14.22 -0.85
CA GLY A 44 -0.81 -15.06 -1.17
C GLY A 44 -0.82 -16.38 -0.39
N CYS A 45 -0.36 -17.45 -1.04
CA CYS A 45 -0.29 -18.80 -0.48
C CYS A 45 1.14 -19.30 -0.24
N TYR A 46 2.17 -18.55 -0.63
CA TYR A 46 3.54 -19.03 -0.65
C TYR A 46 4.24 -18.87 0.71
N ILE A 47 4.76 -19.99 1.24
CA ILE A 47 5.67 -20.02 2.39
C ILE A 47 6.95 -20.72 1.94
N PRO A 48 8.09 -20.02 1.83
CA PRO A 48 9.36 -20.65 1.45
C PRO A 48 9.73 -21.83 2.37
N PRO A 49 10.23 -22.96 1.85
CA PRO A 49 10.61 -24.13 2.66
C PRO A 49 11.52 -23.84 3.84
N LYS A 50 12.46 -22.90 3.68
CA LYS A 50 13.39 -22.50 4.74
C LYS A 50 12.73 -21.82 5.95
N TYR A 51 11.46 -21.45 5.83
CA TYR A 51 10.64 -20.93 6.93
C TYR A 51 9.64 -22.00 7.43
N LEU A 52 9.85 -23.27 7.12
CA LEU A 52 9.09 -24.38 7.72
C LEU A 52 9.89 -25.10 8.83
N SER A 53 11.11 -24.63 9.11
CA SER A 53 12.01 -25.14 10.13
C SER A 53 12.75 -24.01 10.85
N ASP A 54 13.26 -24.30 12.05
CA ASP A 54 14.17 -23.42 12.78
C ASP A 54 15.57 -23.35 12.11
N SER A 55 16.50 -22.62 12.72
CA SER A 55 17.88 -22.50 12.20
C SER A 55 18.73 -23.76 12.35
N GLU A 56 18.29 -24.74 13.13
CA GLU A 56 18.91 -26.06 13.26
C GLU A 56 18.33 -27.08 12.26
N GLY A 57 17.25 -26.71 11.56
CA GLY A 57 16.55 -27.55 10.59
C GLY A 57 15.41 -28.37 11.20
N ASN A 58 15.09 -28.19 12.48
CA ASN A 58 13.95 -28.88 13.09
C ASN A 58 12.64 -28.30 12.54
N PRO A 59 11.70 -29.14 12.07
CA PRO A 59 10.46 -28.67 11.48
C PRO A 59 9.56 -28.01 12.53
N PHE A 60 8.90 -26.92 12.14
CA PHE A 60 7.83 -26.32 12.92
C PHE A 60 6.55 -27.15 12.86
N ASP A 61 5.66 -26.94 13.83
CA ASP A 61 4.32 -27.52 13.84
C ASP A 61 3.50 -27.03 12.64
N GLN A 62 3.25 -27.97 11.72
CA GLN A 62 2.53 -27.72 10.47
C GLN A 62 1.05 -27.38 10.70
N GLU A 63 0.44 -27.89 11.77
CA GLU A 63 -0.97 -27.61 12.08
C GLU A 63 -1.13 -26.16 12.55
N ILE A 64 -0.21 -25.67 13.39
CA ILE A 64 -0.18 -24.26 13.81
C ILE A 64 0.02 -23.33 12.62
N ILE A 65 0.96 -23.65 11.72
CA ILE A 65 1.21 -22.87 10.50
C ILE A 65 -0.02 -22.86 9.60
N GLN A 66 -0.59 -24.04 9.31
CA GLN A 66 -1.76 -24.18 8.45
C GLN A 66 -2.98 -23.42 9.01
N ARG A 67 -3.21 -23.49 10.33
CA ARG A 67 -4.27 -22.73 10.99
C ARG A 67 -4.06 -21.23 10.85
N SER A 68 -2.85 -20.75 11.12
CA SER A 68 -2.51 -19.32 10.96
C SER A 68 -2.69 -18.86 9.51
N PHE A 69 -2.26 -19.66 8.54
CA PHE A 69 -2.46 -19.41 7.11
C PHE A 69 -3.93 -19.23 6.76
N GLN A 70 -4.80 -20.14 7.20
CA GLN A 70 -6.24 -20.08 6.90
C GLN A 70 -6.92 -18.84 7.49
N ILE A 71 -6.54 -18.44 8.71
CA ILE A 71 -7.11 -17.29 9.40
C ILE A 71 -6.68 -15.98 8.72
N GLU A 72 -5.38 -15.84 8.42
CA GLU A 72 -4.79 -14.57 7.99
C GLU A 72 -4.99 -14.26 6.50
N ARG A 73 -5.30 -15.26 5.68
CA ARG A 73 -5.46 -15.07 4.23
C ARG A 73 -6.72 -14.29 3.89
N ASP A 74 -6.58 -13.32 2.98
CA ASP A 74 -7.69 -12.56 2.41
C ASP A 74 -8.36 -13.38 1.28
N TRP A 75 -9.02 -14.48 1.63
CA TRP A 75 -9.66 -15.41 0.69
C TRP A 75 -10.55 -14.72 -0.36
N GLY A 76 -10.20 -14.90 -1.63
CA GLY A 76 -10.99 -14.39 -2.77
C GLY A 76 -10.61 -12.97 -3.22
N ALA A 77 -9.70 -12.28 -2.53
CA ALA A 77 -9.26 -10.94 -2.95
C ALA A 77 -8.62 -10.94 -4.35
N ASN A 78 -7.81 -11.95 -4.70
CA ASN A 78 -7.24 -12.10 -6.04
C ASN A 78 -8.30 -12.29 -7.13
N MET A 79 -9.40 -12.99 -6.81
CA MET A 79 -10.51 -13.19 -7.74
C MET A 79 -11.23 -11.87 -8.03
N VAL A 80 -11.52 -11.08 -6.99
CA VAL A 80 -12.14 -9.76 -7.14
C VAL A 80 -11.19 -8.80 -7.89
N ALA A 81 -9.92 -8.73 -7.49
CA ALA A 81 -8.93 -7.86 -8.12
C ALA A 81 -8.77 -8.15 -9.62
N ARG A 82 -8.71 -9.44 -9.99
CA ARG A 82 -8.72 -9.88 -11.39
C ARG A 82 -9.92 -9.30 -12.13
N ARG A 83 -11.12 -9.42 -11.57
CA ARG A 83 -12.34 -8.94 -12.23
C ARG A 83 -12.42 -7.41 -12.32
N ILE A 84 -11.92 -6.70 -11.32
CA ILE A 84 -11.80 -5.23 -11.38
C ILE A 84 -10.84 -4.84 -12.51
N ALA A 85 -9.65 -5.45 -12.57
CA ALA A 85 -8.67 -5.19 -13.61
C ALA A 85 -9.21 -5.48 -15.03
N GLU A 86 -9.87 -6.63 -15.21
CA GLU A 86 -10.56 -6.98 -16.46
C GLU A 86 -11.58 -5.92 -16.86
N SER A 87 -12.45 -5.53 -15.92
CA SER A 87 -13.58 -4.64 -16.18
C SER A 87 -13.19 -3.18 -16.37
N LEU A 88 -12.05 -2.79 -15.82
CA LEU A 88 -11.40 -1.50 -16.09
C LEU A 88 -10.58 -1.50 -17.38
N GLY A 89 -10.39 -2.65 -18.04
CA GLY A 89 -9.54 -2.76 -19.22
C GLY A 89 -8.04 -2.57 -18.94
N LEU A 90 -7.59 -2.93 -17.72
CA LEU A 90 -6.17 -2.95 -17.37
C LEU A 90 -5.52 -4.22 -17.89
N ASP A 91 -4.20 -4.21 -18.07
CA ASP A 91 -3.44 -5.37 -18.56
C ASP A 91 -3.30 -6.47 -17.49
N GLY A 92 -3.49 -6.11 -16.22
CA GLY A 92 -3.30 -7.00 -15.08
C GLY A 92 -3.43 -6.30 -13.73
N PHE A 93 -3.05 -7.03 -12.68
CA PHE A 93 -2.97 -6.54 -11.30
C PHE A 93 -1.75 -7.13 -10.60
N THR A 94 -1.29 -6.48 -9.53
CA THR A 94 -0.12 -6.92 -8.77
C THR A 94 -0.54 -7.73 -7.55
N THR A 95 0.06 -8.88 -7.30
CA THR A 95 -0.23 -9.70 -6.10
C THR A 95 1.04 -10.05 -5.35
N VAL A 96 1.00 -9.89 -4.02
CA VAL A 96 1.99 -10.50 -3.12
C VAL A 96 1.66 -11.98 -2.99
N ASN A 97 2.61 -12.84 -3.33
CA ASN A 97 2.44 -14.29 -3.21
C ASN A 97 2.78 -14.77 -1.80
N THR A 98 3.69 -14.08 -1.11
CA THR A 98 4.10 -14.45 0.25
C THR A 98 2.87 -14.46 1.17
N ALA A 99 2.64 -15.58 1.87
CA ALA A 99 1.50 -15.73 2.74
C ALA A 99 1.55 -14.71 3.89
N ARG A 100 0.42 -14.05 4.15
CA ARG A 100 0.30 -13.00 5.18
C ARG A 100 0.64 -13.49 6.59
N CYS A 101 0.36 -14.75 6.89
CA CYS A 101 0.71 -15.37 8.17
C CYS A 101 2.23 -15.34 8.44
N LEU A 102 3.06 -15.41 7.38
CA LEU A 102 4.51 -15.24 7.46
C LEU A 102 4.92 -13.76 7.42
N LEU A 103 4.39 -13.01 6.46
CA LEU A 103 4.75 -11.61 6.23
C LEU A 103 3.53 -10.76 5.82
N ASP A 104 3.08 -9.85 6.69
CA ASP A 104 2.08 -8.83 6.40
C ASP A 104 2.77 -7.57 5.85
N PHE A 105 2.76 -7.41 4.53
CA PHE A 105 3.36 -6.27 3.85
C PHE A 105 2.61 -4.94 4.09
N GLY A 106 1.38 -5.00 4.61
CA GLY A 106 0.60 -3.83 5.02
C GLY A 106 1.06 -3.21 6.34
N ARG A 107 2.12 -3.74 6.96
CA ARG A 107 2.69 -3.26 8.24
C ARG A 107 4.14 -2.84 8.10
N PHE A 108 4.61 -2.03 9.06
CA PHE A 108 6.03 -1.74 9.19
C PHE A 108 6.84 -2.99 9.55
N PRO A 109 8.12 -3.05 9.15
CA PRO A 109 9.04 -4.13 9.51
C PRO A 109 9.15 -4.29 11.03
N GLY A 110 9.09 -5.52 11.52
CA GLY A 110 9.17 -5.83 12.94
C GLY A 110 8.51 -7.16 13.28
N SER A 111 8.45 -7.50 14.56
CA SER A 111 7.84 -8.75 15.04
C SER A 111 6.58 -8.47 15.85
N THR A 112 5.47 -9.06 15.44
CA THR A 112 4.16 -9.00 16.12
C THR A 112 4.15 -9.90 17.33
N ARG A 113 3.81 -9.37 18.51
CA ARG A 113 3.60 -10.20 19.71
C ARG A 113 2.34 -11.07 19.55
N GLY A 114 2.32 -12.27 20.13
CA GLY A 114 1.21 -13.21 19.96
C GLY A 114 -0.17 -12.71 20.42
N ASN A 115 -0.22 -11.72 21.32
CA ASN A 115 -1.44 -11.08 21.81
C ASN A 115 -1.60 -9.63 21.31
N ALA A 116 -0.86 -9.22 20.28
CA ALA A 116 -0.98 -7.88 19.73
C ALA A 116 -2.39 -7.70 19.13
N THR A 117 -3.02 -6.57 19.44
CA THR A 117 -4.23 -6.15 18.73
C THR A 117 -3.90 -5.89 17.26
N HIS A 118 -4.92 -5.82 16.40
CA HIS A 118 -4.73 -5.51 14.97
C HIS A 118 -3.89 -4.23 14.73
N LEU A 119 -3.96 -3.25 15.65
CA LEU A 119 -3.23 -1.98 15.57
C LEU A 119 -1.75 -2.14 15.96
N GLY A 120 -1.42 -3.07 16.84
CA GLY A 120 -0.05 -3.32 17.33
C GLY A 120 0.76 -4.31 16.49
N ARG A 121 0.29 -4.66 15.28
CA ARG A 121 0.95 -5.64 14.40
C ARG A 121 2.10 -5.00 13.61
N PHE A 122 3.17 -5.76 13.48
CA PHE A 122 4.28 -5.53 12.55
C PHE A 122 4.25 -6.57 11.43
N ALA A 123 5.19 -6.46 10.48
CA ALA A 123 5.22 -7.27 9.28
C ALA A 123 5.40 -8.78 9.54
N ILE A 124 6.16 -9.18 10.57
CA ILE A 124 6.34 -10.61 10.89
C ILE A 124 5.29 -11.02 11.91
N ASN A 125 4.32 -11.81 11.48
CA ASN A 125 3.17 -12.20 12.27
C ASN A 125 3.44 -13.39 13.19
N TYR A 126 2.63 -13.53 14.25
CA TYR A 126 2.56 -14.78 14.99
C TYR A 126 1.94 -15.87 14.10
N PRO A 127 2.46 -17.11 14.08
CA PRO A 127 3.46 -17.69 14.99
C PRO A 127 4.93 -17.42 14.59
N TYR A 128 5.19 -16.96 13.37
CA TYR A 128 6.55 -16.77 12.86
C TYR A 128 7.40 -15.78 13.65
N SER A 129 6.77 -14.79 14.27
CA SER A 129 7.45 -13.84 15.16
C SER A 129 8.09 -14.52 16.38
N SER A 130 7.58 -15.66 16.84
CA SER A 130 8.18 -16.46 17.91
C SER A 130 9.03 -17.62 17.38
N LEU A 131 8.66 -18.20 16.22
CA LEU A 131 9.34 -19.37 15.66
C LEU A 131 10.68 -19.03 15.00
N LEU A 132 10.76 -17.88 14.31
CA LEU A 132 11.96 -17.50 13.57
C LEU A 132 12.98 -16.83 14.50
N ASP A 133 14.26 -17.18 14.34
CA ASP A 133 15.35 -16.48 15.02
C ASP A 133 15.65 -15.10 14.39
N PHE A 134 16.62 -14.39 14.96
CA PHE A 134 17.02 -13.08 14.48
C PHE A 134 17.48 -13.08 13.01
N TYR A 135 18.28 -14.08 12.61
CA TYR A 135 18.85 -14.14 11.27
C TYR A 135 17.78 -14.48 10.24
N GLN A 136 16.91 -15.46 10.53
CA GLN A 136 15.79 -15.82 9.67
C GLN A 136 14.84 -14.64 9.45
N LYS A 137 14.52 -13.88 10.51
CA LYS A 137 13.71 -12.65 10.42
C LYS A 137 14.36 -11.59 9.56
N ARG A 138 15.66 -11.32 9.75
CA ARG A 138 16.41 -10.36 8.94
C ARG A 138 16.42 -10.76 7.47
N THR A 139 16.66 -12.04 7.19
CA THR A 139 16.64 -12.59 5.83
C THR A 139 15.25 -12.49 5.21
N LEU A 140 14.18 -12.79 5.95
CA LEU A 140 12.80 -12.64 5.48
C LEU A 140 12.49 -11.20 5.06
N LEU A 141 12.88 -10.22 5.89
CA LEU A 141 12.69 -8.81 5.53
C LEU A 141 13.52 -8.42 4.29
N SER A 142 14.77 -8.85 4.22
CA SER A 142 15.66 -8.52 3.10
C SER A 142 15.24 -9.16 1.78
N GLU A 143 14.79 -10.40 1.81
CA GLU A 143 14.48 -11.17 0.60
C GLU A 143 13.02 -11.06 0.18
N HIS A 144 12.08 -10.87 1.10
CA HIS A 144 10.67 -10.75 0.77
C HIS A 144 10.20 -9.31 0.89
N TYR A 145 10.24 -8.72 2.08
CA TYR A 145 9.68 -7.38 2.30
C TYR A 145 10.33 -6.32 1.40
N ASP A 146 11.65 -6.30 1.32
CA ASP A 146 12.39 -5.31 0.53
C ASP A 146 12.20 -5.55 -0.98
N GLN A 147 12.05 -6.80 -1.43
CA GLN A 147 11.74 -7.11 -2.83
C GLN A 147 10.31 -6.69 -3.21
N ILE A 148 9.33 -6.99 -2.34
CA ILE A 148 7.94 -6.56 -2.50
C ILE A 148 7.87 -5.03 -2.55
N SER A 149 8.54 -4.34 -1.63
CA SER A 149 8.57 -2.87 -1.60
C SER A 149 9.12 -2.29 -2.90
N LYS A 150 10.28 -2.76 -3.38
CA LYS A 150 10.88 -2.26 -4.63
C LYS A 150 9.97 -2.47 -5.84
N MET A 151 9.30 -3.62 -5.92
CA MET A 151 8.38 -3.91 -7.02
C MET A 151 7.08 -3.10 -6.94
N MET A 152 6.56 -2.86 -5.73
CA MET A 152 5.42 -1.97 -5.53
C MET A 152 5.76 -0.52 -5.89
N ASP A 153 6.91 0.00 -5.44
CA ASP A 153 7.35 1.36 -5.78
C ASP A 153 7.44 1.54 -7.29
N LYS A 154 8.03 0.56 -8.00
CA LYS A 154 8.09 0.54 -9.47
C LYS A 154 6.70 0.46 -10.11
N THR A 155 5.80 -0.36 -9.58
CA THR A 155 4.43 -0.53 -10.10
C THR A 155 3.61 0.76 -9.94
N LEU A 156 3.83 1.46 -8.84
CA LEU A 156 3.09 2.66 -8.45
C LEU A 156 3.69 3.96 -9.00
N GLU A 157 4.86 3.89 -9.62
CA GLU A 157 5.45 4.98 -10.39
C GLU A 157 4.55 5.35 -11.57
N GLY A 158 4.39 6.65 -11.85
CA GLY A 158 3.42 7.16 -12.84
C GLY A 158 1.92 6.90 -12.55
N LYS A 159 1.56 6.12 -11.53
CA LYS A 159 0.15 5.86 -11.18
C LYS A 159 -0.50 7.04 -10.46
N LEU A 160 -1.73 7.30 -10.86
CA LEU A 160 -2.66 8.27 -10.29
C LEU A 160 -3.60 7.61 -9.27
N LEU A 161 -4.07 6.39 -9.51
CA LEU A 161 -4.96 5.66 -8.60
C LEU A 161 -4.41 4.27 -8.29
N LYS A 162 -4.28 3.94 -7.01
CA LYS A 162 -4.07 2.59 -6.48
C LYS A 162 -5.34 2.10 -5.80
N ILE A 163 -5.76 0.88 -6.13
CA ILE A 163 -6.89 0.19 -5.48
C ILE A 163 -6.36 -1.11 -4.88
N ALA A 164 -6.28 -1.19 -3.55
CA ALA A 164 -5.98 -2.42 -2.85
C ALA A 164 -7.26 -3.20 -2.55
N ILE A 165 -7.27 -4.48 -2.90
CA ILE A 165 -8.39 -5.37 -2.60
C ILE A 165 -8.04 -6.29 -1.45
N HIS A 166 -8.94 -6.31 -0.48
CA HIS A 166 -8.83 -7.05 0.76
C HIS A 166 -10.14 -7.76 1.08
N THR A 167 -10.08 -8.69 2.01
CA THR A 167 -11.30 -9.31 2.55
C THR A 167 -11.27 -9.44 4.07
N TYR A 168 -12.44 -9.36 4.70
CA TYR A 168 -12.60 -9.53 6.14
C TYR A 168 -13.70 -10.53 6.52
N ASP A 169 -13.61 -11.09 7.72
CA ASP A 169 -14.57 -12.08 8.21
C ASP A 169 -15.97 -11.47 8.39
N GLN A 170 -17.02 -12.29 8.29
CA GLN A 170 -18.41 -11.83 8.35
C GLN A 170 -18.76 -11.09 9.64
N TYR A 171 -18.23 -11.56 10.77
CA TYR A 171 -18.52 -11.03 12.08
C TYR A 171 -17.25 -10.45 12.72
N ASN A 172 -17.41 -9.44 13.57
CA ASN A 172 -16.34 -9.01 14.47
C ASN A 172 -16.26 -9.91 15.72
N GLU A 173 -15.32 -9.63 16.62
CA GLU A 173 -15.14 -10.40 17.86
C GLU A 173 -16.37 -10.38 18.78
N SER A 174 -17.23 -9.35 18.69
CA SER A 174 -18.48 -9.26 19.46
C SER A 174 -19.67 -9.93 18.78
N GLY A 175 -19.49 -10.56 17.61
CA GLY A 175 -20.56 -11.19 16.83
C GLY A 175 -21.42 -10.22 16.02
N THR A 176 -21.03 -8.94 15.93
CA THR A 176 -21.70 -7.96 15.07
C THR A 176 -21.35 -8.23 13.61
N GLU A 177 -22.37 -8.34 12.77
CA GLU A 177 -22.19 -8.51 11.34
C GLU A 177 -21.56 -7.25 10.73
N ARG A 178 -20.54 -7.47 9.90
CA ARG A 178 -19.86 -6.41 9.16
C ARG A 178 -20.62 -6.08 7.86
N PRO A 179 -20.48 -4.84 7.35
CA PRO A 179 -21.00 -4.46 6.04
C PRO A 179 -20.48 -5.40 4.94
N HIS A 180 -21.11 -5.38 3.76
CA HIS A 180 -20.65 -6.22 2.65
C HIS A 180 -19.33 -5.69 2.06
N VAL A 181 -19.22 -4.37 1.96
CA VAL A 181 -18.03 -3.67 1.45
C VAL A 181 -17.67 -2.53 2.40
N SER A 182 -16.38 -2.35 2.65
CA SER A 182 -15.86 -1.15 3.30
C SER A 182 -14.86 -0.43 2.41
N LEU A 183 -15.00 0.89 2.32
CA LEU A 183 -14.08 1.76 1.62
C LEU A 183 -13.14 2.42 2.65
N VAL A 184 -11.87 2.03 2.63
CA VAL A 184 -10.86 2.44 3.61
C VAL A 184 -9.91 3.47 2.99
N THR A 185 -9.94 4.68 3.54
CA THR A 185 -9.39 5.88 2.92
C THR A 185 -8.71 6.83 3.90
N ARG A 186 -8.70 6.49 5.18
CA ARG A 186 -8.20 7.34 6.27
C ARG A 186 -7.27 6.55 7.18
N THR A 187 -6.21 7.19 7.65
CA THR A 187 -5.26 6.59 8.58
C THR A 187 -5.86 6.51 9.98
N LEU A 188 -5.44 5.49 10.73
CA LEU A 188 -5.90 5.26 12.09
C LEU A 188 -5.59 6.43 13.01
N GLU A 189 -4.33 6.84 13.08
CA GLU A 189 -3.91 7.89 14.01
C GLU A 189 -4.49 9.26 13.67
N TYR A 190 -4.67 9.56 12.38
CA TYR A 190 -5.33 10.81 11.99
C TYR A 190 -6.80 10.84 12.43
N GLN A 191 -7.51 9.70 12.36
CA GLN A 191 -8.88 9.63 12.87
C GLN A 191 -8.95 9.88 14.39
N MET A 192 -7.92 9.46 15.13
CA MET A 192 -7.88 9.57 16.59
C MET A 192 -7.38 10.93 17.07
N GLU A 193 -6.36 11.48 16.41
CA GLU A 193 -5.58 12.61 16.90
C GLU A 193 -5.55 13.81 15.94
N SER A 194 -6.12 13.69 14.74
CA SER A 194 -6.08 14.70 13.67
C SER A 194 -4.66 15.12 13.25
N ARG A 195 -3.70 14.21 13.43
CA ARG A 195 -2.28 14.37 13.06
C ARG A 195 -1.70 13.04 12.59
N MET A 196 -0.57 13.10 11.90
CA MET A 196 0.21 11.92 11.57
C MET A 196 1.00 11.41 12.78
N PRO A 197 1.29 10.10 12.85
CA PRO A 197 2.19 9.50 13.84
C PRO A 197 3.50 10.26 13.99
N LEU A 198 3.83 10.64 15.22
CA LEU A 198 5.17 11.12 15.55
C LEU A 198 6.19 9.99 15.39
N GLY A 199 7.30 10.28 14.69
CA GLY A 199 8.43 9.36 14.56
C GLY A 199 8.27 8.27 13.49
N VAL A 200 7.14 8.22 12.78
CA VAL A 200 6.94 7.31 11.63
C VAL A 200 7.25 8.01 10.31
N PHE A 201 6.65 9.17 10.08
CA PHE A 201 6.93 10.00 8.92
C PHE A 201 7.56 11.32 9.34
N ASP A 202 8.27 11.95 8.40
CA ASP A 202 8.93 13.21 8.66
C ASP A 202 7.89 14.35 8.87
N PRO A 203 8.05 15.23 9.88
CA PRO A 203 7.14 16.34 10.14
C PRO A 203 6.95 17.33 8.98
N LEU A 204 7.82 17.29 7.96
CA LEU A 204 7.63 18.04 6.72
C LEU A 204 6.43 17.57 5.89
N TYR A 205 5.92 16.35 6.13
CA TYR A 205 4.69 15.89 5.49
C TYR A 205 3.47 16.52 6.18
N PRO A 206 2.67 17.35 5.48
CA PRO A 206 1.56 18.06 6.13
C PRO A 206 0.42 17.11 6.53
N ASP A 207 0.03 17.14 7.80
CA ASP A 207 -1.04 16.29 8.38
C ASP A 207 -2.34 16.31 7.55
N ILE A 208 -2.74 17.48 7.05
CA ILE A 208 -3.97 17.64 6.27
C ILE A 208 -3.99 16.82 4.97
N LEU A 209 -2.83 16.41 4.46
CA LEU A 209 -2.76 15.53 3.29
C LEU A 209 -3.08 14.07 3.62
N ALA A 210 -2.98 13.68 4.89
CA ALA A 210 -3.30 12.34 5.38
C ALA A 210 -4.79 12.13 5.69
N GLU A 211 -5.58 13.22 5.77
CA GLU A 211 -7.00 13.15 6.14
C GLU A 211 -7.77 12.14 5.26
N PHE A 212 -7.43 12.13 3.97
CA PHE A 212 -7.91 11.17 2.99
C PHE A 212 -6.84 10.83 1.96
N THR A 213 -6.61 9.54 1.75
CA THR A 213 -5.67 9.00 0.75
C THR A 213 -6.24 8.99 -0.67
N VAL A 214 -7.53 9.24 -0.84
CA VAL A 214 -8.24 9.27 -2.14
C VAL A 214 -9.16 10.49 -2.22
N ASP A 215 -9.51 10.89 -3.45
CA ASP A 215 -10.57 11.87 -3.66
C ASP A 215 -11.91 11.34 -3.13
N ARG A 216 -12.58 12.16 -2.31
CA ARG A 216 -13.88 11.81 -1.72
C ARG A 216 -14.95 11.59 -2.79
N VAL A 217 -14.85 12.29 -3.92
CA VAL A 217 -15.79 12.11 -5.05
C VAL A 217 -15.72 10.68 -5.59
N LEU A 218 -14.51 10.11 -5.73
CA LEU A 218 -14.36 8.71 -6.16
C LEU A 218 -14.91 7.73 -5.12
N ARG A 219 -14.62 7.93 -3.84
CA ARG A 219 -15.15 7.09 -2.75
C ARG A 219 -16.69 7.10 -2.76
N ASP A 220 -17.29 8.28 -2.85
CA ASP A 220 -18.74 8.45 -2.81
C ASP A 220 -19.40 7.90 -4.08
N ARG A 221 -18.75 8.04 -5.25
CA ARG A 221 -19.17 7.41 -6.52
C ARG A 221 -19.22 5.89 -6.41
N ILE A 222 -18.21 5.27 -5.80
CA ILE A 222 -18.19 3.82 -5.56
C ILE A 222 -19.32 3.42 -4.59
N SER A 223 -19.45 4.14 -3.46
CA SER A 223 -20.47 3.88 -2.45
C SER A 223 -21.88 3.92 -3.05
N LEU A 224 -22.23 5.01 -3.73
CA LEU A 224 -23.56 5.21 -4.33
C LEU A 224 -23.85 4.19 -5.43
N THR A 225 -22.83 3.78 -6.20
CA THR A 225 -23.00 2.77 -7.25
C THR A 225 -23.30 1.40 -6.63
N LEU A 226 -22.60 1.00 -5.57
CA LEU A 226 -22.83 -0.25 -4.87
C LEU A 226 -24.20 -0.26 -4.16
N GLU A 227 -24.54 0.82 -3.46
CA GLU A 227 -25.82 0.92 -2.73
C GLU A 227 -27.04 0.90 -3.67
N LYS A 228 -26.95 1.54 -4.85
CA LYS A 228 -27.98 1.42 -5.90
C LYS A 228 -28.20 -0.01 -6.40
N ASN A 229 -27.22 -0.88 -6.18
CA ASN A 229 -27.28 -2.31 -6.52
C ASN A 229 -27.51 -3.18 -5.27
N ASN A 230 -28.05 -2.62 -4.18
CA ASN A 230 -28.34 -3.29 -2.92
C ASN A 230 -27.12 -3.94 -2.24
N ILE A 231 -25.92 -3.36 -2.41
CA ILE A 231 -24.72 -3.78 -1.70
C ILE A 231 -24.44 -2.76 -0.58
N PRO A 232 -24.64 -3.12 0.70
CA PRO A 232 -24.33 -2.25 1.83
C PRO A 232 -22.85 -1.86 1.86
N VAL A 233 -22.58 -0.56 2.01
CA VAL A 233 -21.23 0.00 2.07
C VAL A 233 -21.04 0.73 3.39
N ALA A 234 -19.87 0.57 4.01
CA ALA A 234 -19.41 1.46 5.06
C ALA A 234 -18.12 2.17 4.65
N HIS A 235 -17.81 3.29 5.31
CA HIS A 235 -16.56 4.04 5.08
C HIS A 235 -15.71 3.96 6.33
N ASN A 236 -14.46 3.51 6.18
CA ASN A 236 -13.50 3.40 7.29
C ASN A 236 -14.03 2.61 8.50
N TYR A 237 -14.82 1.57 8.23
CA TYR A 237 -15.34 0.65 9.25
C TYR A 237 -15.44 -0.78 8.69
N PRO A 238 -14.96 -1.81 9.40
CA PRO A 238 -14.42 -1.76 10.77
C PRO A 238 -12.96 -1.30 10.83
N TYR A 239 -12.31 -1.10 9.69
CA TYR A 239 -10.88 -0.80 9.62
C TYR A 239 -10.59 0.63 9.15
N LEU A 240 -9.45 1.11 9.62
CA LEU A 240 -8.74 2.28 9.14
C LEU A 240 -7.42 1.82 8.52
N LEU A 241 -6.80 2.67 7.70
CA LEU A 241 -5.49 2.37 7.12
C LEU A 241 -4.43 2.36 8.22
N PRO A 242 -3.67 1.26 8.37
CA PRO A 242 -2.45 1.27 9.17
C PRO A 242 -1.46 2.30 8.64
N GLU A 243 -0.67 2.90 9.51
CA GLU A 243 0.36 3.89 9.15
C GLU A 243 1.40 3.27 8.20
N GLY A 244 1.73 1.99 8.42
CA GLY A 244 2.65 1.21 7.58
C GLY A 244 2.04 0.65 6.29
N SER A 245 0.75 0.90 6.05
CA SER A 245 0.07 0.42 4.84
C SER A 245 0.64 1.04 3.58
N THR A 246 0.54 0.33 2.48
CA THR A 246 1.03 0.81 1.18
C THR A 246 0.29 2.06 0.73
N GLU A 247 -0.96 2.21 1.14
CA GLU A 247 -1.85 3.33 0.85
C GLU A 247 -1.29 4.62 1.44
N VAL A 248 -0.85 4.56 2.70
CA VAL A 248 -0.29 5.71 3.41
C VAL A 248 1.14 5.99 2.95
N ARG A 249 1.99 4.96 2.90
CA ARG A 249 3.39 5.11 2.46
C ARG A 249 3.49 5.70 1.06
N HIS A 250 2.61 5.28 0.13
CA HIS A 250 2.57 5.82 -1.22
C HIS A 250 2.22 7.31 -1.26
N GLN A 251 1.28 7.78 -0.43
CA GLN A 251 0.93 9.21 -0.35
C GLN A 251 2.12 10.05 0.11
N VAL A 252 2.82 9.62 1.16
CA VAL A 252 3.98 10.32 1.70
C VAL A 252 5.11 10.34 0.68
N TRP A 253 5.43 9.20 0.07
CA TRP A 253 6.48 9.07 -0.93
C TRP A 253 6.21 9.96 -2.16
N ARG A 254 4.97 9.98 -2.64
CA ARG A 254 4.58 10.81 -3.78
C ARG A 254 4.60 12.30 -3.48
N PHE A 255 4.20 12.70 -2.27
CA PHE A 255 4.34 14.10 -1.85
C PHE A 255 5.81 14.53 -1.86
N PHE A 256 6.72 13.77 -1.27
CA PHE A 256 8.14 14.13 -1.26
C PHE A 256 8.79 14.06 -2.63
N ASN A 257 8.35 13.16 -3.52
CA ASN A 257 8.76 13.22 -4.92
C ASN A 257 8.28 14.51 -5.61
N TRP A 258 7.01 14.88 -5.44
CA TRP A 258 6.49 16.14 -5.99
C TRP A 258 7.22 17.36 -5.41
N LEU A 259 7.44 17.39 -4.10
CA LEU A 259 8.10 18.48 -3.41
C LEU A 259 9.55 18.63 -3.86
N HIS A 260 10.27 17.52 -4.02
CA HIS A 260 11.64 17.53 -4.54
C HIS A 260 11.70 18.18 -5.94
N HIS A 261 10.89 17.75 -6.90
CA HIS A 261 10.87 18.37 -8.24
C HIS A 261 10.46 19.84 -8.20
N ARG A 262 9.48 20.19 -7.36
CA ARG A 262 9.03 21.57 -7.16
C ARG A 262 10.15 22.45 -6.58
N PHE A 263 10.96 21.91 -5.68
CA PHE A 263 12.08 22.58 -5.03
C PHE A 263 13.27 22.76 -5.99
N GLU A 264 13.70 21.72 -6.70
CA GLU A 264 14.76 21.82 -7.72
C GLU A 264 14.42 22.83 -8.84
N ARG A 265 13.13 22.98 -9.16
CA ARG A 265 12.70 24.00 -10.14
C ARG A 265 12.96 25.42 -9.66
N ASP A 266 12.80 25.69 -8.37
CA ASP A 266 13.03 27.03 -7.80
C ASP A 266 14.49 27.25 -7.41
N TYR A 267 15.26 26.18 -7.22
CA TYR A 267 16.66 26.19 -6.82
C TYR A 267 17.49 25.21 -7.68
N PRO A 268 17.66 25.46 -8.99
CA PRO A 268 18.34 24.52 -9.89
C PRO A 268 19.82 24.27 -9.53
N GLU A 269 20.45 25.18 -8.79
CA GLU A 269 21.84 25.13 -8.36
C GLU A 269 22.16 24.00 -7.37
N ILE A 270 21.15 23.49 -6.65
CA ILE A 270 21.34 22.42 -5.64
C ILE A 270 21.24 21.02 -6.25
N LYS A 271 20.93 20.92 -7.54
CA LYS A 271 20.68 19.64 -8.19
C LYS A 271 21.95 18.78 -8.16
N GLY A 272 21.83 17.59 -7.55
CA GLY A 272 22.97 16.68 -7.34
C GLY A 272 23.91 17.08 -6.19
N ASP A 273 23.49 18.03 -5.35
CA ASP A 273 24.20 18.32 -4.10
C ASP A 273 24.04 17.12 -3.13
N PRO A 274 25.15 16.51 -2.68
CA PRO A 274 25.11 15.33 -1.82
C PRO A 274 24.34 15.52 -0.51
N ALA A 275 24.32 16.73 0.06
CA ALA A 275 23.59 17.01 1.29
C ALA A 275 22.08 16.97 1.06
N TYR A 276 21.60 17.60 -0.01
CA TYR A 276 20.18 17.58 -0.39
C TYR A 276 19.75 16.16 -0.80
N ASP A 277 20.57 15.44 -1.55
CA ASP A 277 20.28 14.05 -1.95
C ASP A 277 20.04 13.15 -0.73
N ARG A 278 20.83 13.31 0.34
CA ARG A 278 20.66 12.56 1.60
C ARG A 278 19.36 12.91 2.31
N VAL A 279 18.98 14.18 2.34
CA VAL A 279 17.69 14.60 2.92
C VAL A 279 16.54 14.00 2.11
N TRP A 280 16.59 14.09 0.78
CA TRP A 280 15.55 13.52 -0.07
C TRP A 280 15.46 12.00 0.02
N GLU A 281 16.59 11.29 0.13
CA GLU A 281 16.62 9.85 0.39
C GLU A 281 15.88 9.53 1.70
N MET A 282 16.16 10.27 2.77
CA MET A 282 15.49 10.09 4.07
C MET A 282 13.99 10.40 4.02
N LEU A 283 13.58 11.49 3.37
CA LEU A 283 12.17 11.87 3.25
C LEU A 283 11.38 10.84 2.42
N LYS A 284 12.02 10.19 1.44
CA LYS A 284 11.40 9.18 0.57
C LYS A 284 11.47 7.75 1.14
N ASP A 285 12.26 7.49 2.19
CA ASP A 285 12.35 6.21 2.90
C ASP A 285 11.09 5.94 3.75
N THR A 286 9.95 5.75 3.09
CA THR A 286 8.64 5.59 3.75
C THR A 286 8.39 4.19 4.33
N ASN A 287 9.28 3.23 4.08
CA ASN A 287 9.19 1.87 4.62
C ASN A 287 10.10 1.64 5.84
N LEU A 288 10.90 2.65 6.23
CA LEU A 288 11.81 2.64 7.37
C LEU A 288 12.88 1.53 7.30
N ARG A 289 13.32 1.16 6.08
CA ARG A 289 14.32 0.10 5.87
C ARG A 289 15.73 0.63 5.64
N SER A 290 15.91 1.89 5.28
CA SER A 290 17.25 2.46 5.08
C SER A 290 17.92 2.82 6.42
N ALA A 291 19.03 2.14 6.72
CA ALA A 291 19.85 2.46 7.89
C ALA A 291 20.41 3.89 7.84
N ARG A 292 20.77 4.38 6.65
CA ARG A 292 21.27 5.75 6.43
C ARG A 292 20.18 6.79 6.69
N ALA A 293 18.96 6.53 6.24
CA ALA A 293 17.83 7.39 6.55
C ALA A 293 17.52 7.38 8.06
N GLY A 294 17.57 6.20 8.70
CA GLY A 294 17.38 6.06 10.14
C GLY A 294 18.43 6.83 10.96
N GLU A 295 19.70 6.76 10.57
CA GLU A 295 20.80 7.52 11.16
C GLU A 295 20.51 9.03 11.05
N LEU A 296 20.19 9.52 9.84
CA LEU A 296 19.90 10.93 9.63
C LEU A 296 18.68 11.43 10.43
N ARG A 297 17.59 10.65 10.49
CA ARG A 297 16.43 10.96 11.35
C ARG A 297 16.85 11.08 12.82
N SER A 298 17.75 10.22 13.28
CA SER A 298 18.20 10.26 14.68
C SER A 298 19.01 11.53 14.99
N VAL A 299 19.76 12.05 14.03
CA VAL A 299 20.46 13.33 14.18
C VAL A 299 19.48 14.50 14.12
N LEU A 300 18.60 14.56 13.11
CA LEU A 300 17.70 15.69 12.89
C LEU A 300 16.57 15.79 13.91
N HIS A 301 15.98 14.66 14.31
CA HIS A 301 14.73 14.62 15.08
C HIS A 301 14.91 14.11 16.52
N MET A 302 15.98 13.37 16.79
CA MET A 302 16.33 12.92 18.15
C MET A 302 17.57 13.63 18.71
N TYR A 303 18.11 14.61 17.97
CA TYR A 303 19.24 15.44 18.37
C TYR A 303 20.48 14.65 18.81
N ARG A 304 20.72 13.48 18.20
CA ARG A 304 21.92 12.69 18.44
C ARG A 304 23.13 13.31 17.75
N GLU A 305 24.30 13.16 18.36
CA GLU A 305 25.56 13.57 17.72
C GLU A 305 25.88 12.69 16.50
N PRO A 306 26.31 13.29 15.37
CA PRO A 306 26.75 12.52 14.21
C PRO A 306 28.10 11.84 14.49
N PRO A 307 28.46 10.77 13.74
CA PRO A 307 29.80 10.18 13.82
C PRO A 307 30.89 11.23 13.57
N ARG A 308 31.95 11.22 14.39
CA ARG A 308 33.01 12.24 14.39
C ARG A 308 33.66 12.40 13.01
N GLU A 309 33.80 11.31 12.26
CA GLU A 309 34.40 11.28 10.93
C GLU A 309 33.55 11.99 9.87
N THR A 310 32.26 12.19 10.15
CA THR A 310 31.27 12.76 9.22
C THR A 310 30.63 14.05 9.72
N ALA A 311 31.06 14.59 10.86
CA ALA A 311 30.44 15.73 11.51
C ALA A 311 30.30 16.95 10.56
N GLY A 312 31.35 17.27 9.80
CA GLY A 312 31.32 18.37 8.84
C GLY A 312 30.30 18.15 7.71
N LEU A 313 30.11 16.92 7.23
CA LEU A 313 29.07 16.62 6.24
C LEU A 313 27.66 16.81 6.82
N TYR A 314 27.46 16.43 8.08
CA TYR A 314 26.18 16.58 8.77
C TYR A 314 25.78 18.03 8.98
N GLU A 315 26.73 18.96 9.16
CA GLU A 315 26.42 20.40 9.18
C GLU A 315 25.74 20.85 7.88
N TYR A 316 26.29 20.47 6.72
CA TYR A 316 25.67 20.76 5.42
C TYR A 316 24.32 20.07 5.23
N ILE A 317 24.16 18.83 5.73
CA ILE A 317 22.87 18.10 5.66
C ILE A 317 21.81 18.78 6.53
N ILE A 318 22.18 19.25 7.74
CA ILE A 318 21.27 19.98 8.62
C ILE A 318 20.81 21.28 7.95
N ASP A 319 21.72 22.01 7.32
CA ASP A 319 21.39 23.23 6.58
C ASP A 319 20.50 22.94 5.36
N ALA A 320 20.77 21.87 4.61
CA ALA A 320 19.92 21.43 3.50
C ALA A 320 18.50 21.10 3.97
N TYR A 321 18.35 20.35 5.07
CA TYR A 321 17.06 20.05 5.67
C TYR A 321 16.34 21.33 6.12
N ARG A 322 17.05 22.26 6.76
CA ARG A 322 16.51 23.56 7.17
C ARG A 322 16.01 24.38 5.99
N ASN A 323 16.74 24.38 4.87
CA ASN A 323 16.32 25.10 3.66
C ASN A 323 15.04 24.51 3.06
N ILE A 324 14.93 23.18 3.01
CA ILE A 324 13.69 22.49 2.58
C ILE A 324 12.55 22.83 3.55
N PHE A 325 12.81 22.80 4.87
CA PHE A 325 11.82 23.18 5.88
C PHE A 325 11.33 24.62 5.72
N LEU A 326 12.24 25.57 5.47
CA LEU A 326 11.88 26.97 5.24
C LEU A 326 11.08 27.14 3.95
N PHE A 327 11.42 26.39 2.90
CA PHE A 327 10.66 26.38 1.65
C PHE A 327 9.21 25.92 1.87
N VAL A 328 9.03 24.82 2.60
CA VAL A 328 7.69 24.32 2.96
C VAL A 328 6.96 25.31 3.87
N SER A 329 7.62 25.83 4.91
CA SER A 329 6.99 26.64 5.95
C SER A 329 6.60 28.04 5.48
N LYS A 330 7.42 28.68 4.65
CA LYS A 330 7.19 30.05 4.15
C LYS A 330 5.91 30.17 3.33
N ASP A 331 5.59 29.13 2.55
CA ASP A 331 4.44 29.09 1.64
C ASP A 331 3.53 27.88 1.90
N ASN A 332 3.48 27.39 3.15
CA ASN A 332 2.86 26.11 3.51
C ASN A 332 1.44 25.94 2.93
N ARG A 333 0.59 26.94 3.10
CA ARG A 333 -0.78 26.91 2.55
C ARG A 333 -0.80 26.79 1.03
N LYS A 334 0.08 27.51 0.34
CA LYS A 334 0.17 27.50 -1.13
C LYS A 334 0.70 26.16 -1.64
N ILE A 335 1.75 25.62 -1.03
CA ILE A 335 2.33 24.31 -1.37
C ILE A 335 1.30 23.20 -1.18
N ILE A 336 0.60 23.20 -0.03
CA ILE A 336 -0.47 22.23 0.25
C ILE A 336 -1.58 22.35 -0.79
N GLU A 337 -2.08 23.55 -1.09
CA GLU A 337 -3.15 23.74 -2.07
C GLU A 337 -2.73 23.37 -3.50
N GLU A 338 -1.50 23.70 -3.91
CA GLU A 338 -0.93 23.29 -5.20
C GLU A 338 -0.89 21.76 -5.31
N TYR A 339 -0.41 21.06 -4.27
CA TYR A 339 -0.39 19.60 -4.27
C TYR A 339 -1.80 18.99 -4.24
N ARG A 340 -2.71 19.51 -3.38
CA ARG A 340 -4.10 19.02 -3.27
C ARG A 340 -4.88 19.15 -4.57
N ARG A 341 -4.62 20.21 -5.33
CA ARG A 341 -5.30 20.51 -6.61
C ARG A 341 -4.56 19.95 -7.81
N SER A 342 -3.37 19.38 -7.62
CA SER A 342 -2.59 18.77 -8.69
C SER A 342 -3.44 17.73 -9.42
N PRO A 343 -3.58 17.81 -10.76
CA PRO A 343 -4.19 16.76 -11.55
C PRO A 343 -3.47 15.41 -11.37
N MET A 344 -2.19 15.44 -10.98
CA MET A 344 -1.37 14.25 -10.76
C MET A 344 -1.26 13.84 -9.29
N ARG A 345 -2.07 14.42 -8.38
CA ARG A 345 -2.10 13.96 -6.98
C ARG A 345 -2.49 12.49 -6.94
N CYS A 346 -1.60 11.67 -6.40
CA CYS A 346 -1.87 10.25 -6.25
C CYS A 346 -3.06 10.01 -5.31
N MET A 347 -3.82 8.98 -5.63
CA MET A 347 -4.94 8.49 -4.87
C MET A 347 -4.68 7.02 -4.55
N SER A 348 -5.00 6.63 -3.33
CA SER A 348 -4.90 5.24 -2.88
C SER A 348 -6.07 4.91 -1.98
N MET A 349 -6.68 3.74 -2.17
CA MET A 349 -7.77 3.28 -1.32
C MET A 349 -7.72 1.76 -1.12
N GLY A 350 -8.08 1.33 0.09
CA GLY A 350 -8.42 -0.06 0.37
C GLY A 350 -9.91 -0.28 0.12
N ILE A 351 -10.23 -1.40 -0.53
CA ILE A 351 -11.59 -1.92 -0.63
C ILE A 351 -11.60 -3.29 0.03
N GLU A 352 -12.35 -3.37 1.10
CA GLU A 352 -12.47 -4.55 1.95
C GLU A 352 -13.82 -5.21 1.70
N ILE A 353 -13.83 -6.48 1.30
CA ILE A 353 -15.06 -7.23 0.98
C ILE A 353 -15.24 -8.35 1.99
N ARG A 354 -16.47 -8.56 2.45
CA ARG A 354 -16.76 -9.65 3.38
C ARG A 354 -16.46 -11.02 2.75
N LYS A 355 -15.66 -11.84 3.44
CA LYS A 355 -15.10 -13.11 2.94
C LYS A 355 -16.18 -14.11 2.52
N ASP A 356 -17.27 -14.23 3.28
CA ASP A 356 -18.40 -15.14 2.99
C ASP A 356 -19.10 -14.83 1.65
N LEU A 357 -18.96 -13.61 1.15
CA LEU A 357 -19.54 -13.19 -0.13
C LEU A 357 -18.70 -13.65 -1.33
N VAL A 358 -17.43 -13.98 -1.12
CA VAL A 358 -16.47 -14.33 -2.19
C VAL A 358 -15.86 -15.71 -2.01
N TRP A 359 -16.13 -16.36 -0.87
CA TRP A 359 -15.62 -17.66 -0.51
C TRP A 359 -16.61 -18.39 0.42
N ASN A 360 -16.73 -19.70 0.24
CA ASN A 360 -17.56 -20.57 1.07
C ASN A 360 -16.73 -21.11 2.25
N PHE A 361 -17.31 -21.11 3.44
CA PHE A 361 -16.69 -21.63 4.66
C PHE A 361 -17.58 -22.69 5.30
N ASP A 362 -16.98 -23.62 6.03
CA ASP A 362 -17.72 -24.60 6.84
C ASP A 362 -18.22 -23.97 8.15
N GLU A 363 -18.97 -24.75 8.95
CA GLU A 363 -19.50 -24.30 10.25
C GLU A 363 -18.41 -23.91 11.26
N SER A 364 -17.18 -24.38 11.06
CA SER A 364 -16.01 -24.05 11.87
C SER A 364 -15.22 -22.86 11.32
N GLY A 365 -15.70 -22.20 10.26
CA GLY A 365 -15.04 -21.08 9.61
C GLY A 365 -13.85 -21.47 8.73
N ARG A 366 -13.73 -22.75 8.34
CA ARG A 366 -12.64 -23.21 7.45
C ARG A 366 -13.02 -23.01 5.99
N PRO A 367 -12.07 -22.57 5.14
CA PRO A 367 -12.34 -22.34 3.72
C PRO A 367 -12.65 -23.65 2.98
N ILE A 368 -13.71 -23.65 2.17
CA ILE A 368 -14.12 -24.80 1.35
C ILE A 368 -13.84 -24.54 -0.13
N SER A 369 -14.37 -23.45 -0.68
CA SER A 369 -14.31 -23.18 -2.13
C SER A 369 -14.61 -21.71 -2.45
N PRO A 370 -14.17 -21.19 -3.59
CA PRO A 370 -14.55 -19.84 -4.04
C PRO A 370 -16.06 -19.70 -4.26
N ASN A 371 -16.61 -18.51 -4.00
CA ASN A 371 -17.95 -18.11 -4.39
C ASN A 371 -17.87 -16.96 -5.42
N PRO A 372 -17.76 -17.26 -6.73
CA PRO A 372 -17.42 -16.25 -7.73
C PRO A 372 -18.56 -15.29 -8.05
N GLU A 373 -19.81 -15.72 -7.96
CA GLU A 373 -20.94 -14.95 -8.53
C GLU A 373 -21.06 -13.55 -7.91
N PHE A 374 -21.10 -13.46 -6.58
CA PHE A 374 -21.26 -12.18 -5.90
C PHE A 374 -19.98 -11.33 -5.92
N GLY A 375 -18.80 -11.96 -5.81
CA GLY A 375 -17.52 -11.26 -5.94
C GLY A 375 -17.31 -10.62 -7.31
N LEU A 376 -17.71 -11.32 -8.38
CA LEU A 376 -17.66 -10.77 -9.74
C LEU A 376 -18.64 -9.60 -9.91
N PHE A 377 -19.84 -9.70 -9.32
CA PHE A 377 -20.83 -8.63 -9.35
C PHE A 377 -20.33 -7.36 -8.64
N ILE A 378 -19.79 -7.48 -7.41
CA ILE A 378 -19.18 -6.35 -6.67
C ILE A 378 -18.07 -5.71 -7.51
N ALA A 379 -17.15 -6.52 -8.05
CA ALA A 379 -16.02 -6.05 -8.84
C ALA A 379 -16.45 -5.25 -10.07
N GLU A 380 -17.50 -5.67 -10.77
CA GLU A 380 -18.04 -4.94 -11.92
C GLU A 380 -18.61 -3.57 -11.53
N LYS A 381 -19.33 -3.48 -10.41
CA LYS A 381 -19.90 -2.21 -9.93
C LYS A 381 -18.83 -1.24 -9.45
N ILE A 382 -17.76 -1.73 -8.82
CA ILE A 382 -16.59 -0.92 -8.49
C ILE A 382 -15.94 -0.38 -9.79
N ALA A 383 -15.74 -1.25 -10.79
CA ALA A 383 -15.15 -0.83 -12.06
C ALA A 383 -16.02 0.18 -12.83
N ASP A 384 -17.34 0.03 -12.81
CA ASP A 384 -18.30 0.99 -13.38
C ASP A 384 -18.17 2.37 -12.71
N ALA A 385 -18.12 2.39 -11.38
CA ALA A 385 -17.97 3.61 -10.60
C ALA A 385 -16.64 4.31 -10.88
N VAL A 386 -15.53 3.58 -10.90
CA VAL A 386 -14.20 4.11 -11.23
C VAL A 386 -14.17 4.63 -12.68
N GLY A 387 -14.78 3.91 -13.62
CA GLY A 387 -14.91 4.36 -15.01
C GLY A 387 -15.64 5.70 -15.11
N THR A 388 -16.80 5.81 -14.45
CA THR A 388 -17.61 7.03 -14.37
C THR A 388 -16.83 8.20 -13.77
N TYR A 389 -16.06 7.96 -12.71
CA TYR A 389 -15.24 9.00 -12.08
C TYR A 389 -14.20 9.59 -13.04
N PHE A 390 -13.53 8.75 -13.84
CA PHE A 390 -12.51 9.21 -14.79
C PHE A 390 -13.09 9.80 -16.08
N SER A 391 -14.28 9.37 -16.51
CA SER A 391 -14.95 9.94 -17.68
C SER A 391 -15.63 11.28 -17.37
N GLU A 392 -16.35 11.36 -16.25
CA GLU A 392 -17.28 12.45 -15.93
C GLU A 392 -16.74 13.31 -14.79
N ASP A 393 -16.65 12.76 -13.57
CA ASP A 393 -16.41 13.54 -12.35
C ASP A 393 -15.11 14.37 -12.40
N ARG A 394 -14.00 13.77 -12.83
CA ARG A 394 -12.72 14.50 -12.96
C ARG A 394 -12.75 15.60 -14.00
N SER A 395 -13.53 15.42 -15.06
CA SER A 395 -13.70 16.42 -16.11
C SER A 395 -14.40 17.66 -15.54
N GLU A 396 -15.48 17.45 -14.79
CA GLU A 396 -16.27 18.53 -14.16
C GLU A 396 -15.46 19.30 -13.11
N MET A 397 -14.56 18.61 -12.40
CA MET A 397 -13.65 19.24 -11.44
C MET A 397 -12.46 19.98 -12.07
N GLY A 398 -12.30 19.96 -13.41
CA GLY A 398 -11.17 20.58 -14.10
C GLY A 398 -9.82 19.90 -13.82
N ARG A 399 -9.82 18.60 -13.47
CA ARG A 399 -8.62 17.84 -13.07
C ARG A 399 -8.14 16.87 -14.17
N LYS A 400 -8.13 17.29 -15.43
CA LYS A 400 -7.58 16.45 -16.51
C LYS A 400 -6.05 16.57 -16.53
N PRO A 401 -5.29 15.45 -16.58
CA PRO A 401 -3.87 15.51 -16.86
C PRO A 401 -3.63 16.16 -18.22
N ASN A 402 -2.72 17.13 -18.28
CA ASN A 402 -2.25 17.72 -19.53
C ASN A 402 -0.93 17.09 -19.97
N LYS A 403 -0.60 17.20 -21.26
CA LYS A 403 0.70 16.71 -21.79
C LYS A 403 1.92 17.36 -21.13
N GLN A 404 1.76 18.51 -20.47
CA GLN A 404 2.85 19.16 -19.75
C GLN A 404 3.03 18.59 -18.33
N ASP A 405 2.08 17.81 -17.82
CA ASP A 405 2.16 17.15 -16.51
C ASP A 405 2.97 15.84 -16.57
N HIS A 406 3.58 15.53 -17.72
CA HIS A 406 4.35 14.32 -17.98
C HIS A 406 5.63 14.20 -17.13
N TRP A 407 6.04 15.21 -16.36
CA TRP A 407 7.18 15.13 -15.42
C TRP A 407 6.97 14.08 -14.31
N PHE A 408 5.74 13.60 -14.09
CA PHE A 408 5.41 12.49 -13.18
C PHE A 408 5.36 11.11 -13.84
N LEU A 409 5.48 11.06 -15.17
CA LEU A 409 5.48 9.82 -15.93
C LEU A 409 6.94 9.45 -16.21
N PRO A 410 7.37 8.21 -15.96
CA PRO A 410 8.72 7.79 -16.30
C PRO A 410 8.96 8.05 -17.79
N ALA A 411 10.14 8.56 -18.14
CA ALA A 411 10.55 8.74 -19.53
C ALA A 411 10.38 7.40 -20.25
N SER A 412 9.35 7.31 -21.12
CA SER A 412 8.98 6.15 -21.96
C SER A 412 9.69 4.85 -21.59
N SER A 413 9.09 4.04 -20.71
CA SER A 413 9.59 2.69 -20.47
C SER A 413 9.49 1.90 -21.77
N THR A 414 10.66 1.55 -22.30
CA THR A 414 10.86 0.46 -23.24
C THR A 414 10.05 -0.75 -22.79
N THR A 415 9.38 -1.35 -23.77
CA THR A 415 8.65 -2.62 -23.72
C THR A 415 9.05 -3.55 -22.57
N PHE A 416 8.07 -3.90 -21.73
CA PHE A 416 8.15 -5.01 -20.80
C PHE A 416 8.61 -6.29 -21.53
N SER A 417 9.81 -6.79 -21.22
CA SER A 417 10.10 -8.22 -21.36
C SER A 417 9.75 -8.90 -20.04
N PRO A 418 8.87 -9.92 -20.03
CA PRO A 418 8.68 -10.74 -18.84
C PRO A 418 9.97 -11.52 -18.57
N ILE A 419 10.43 -11.49 -17.31
CA ILE A 419 11.44 -12.42 -16.78
C ILE A 419 10.70 -13.62 -16.24
#